data_AF-A0A5C8PIF2-F1
#
_entry.id   AF-A0A5C8PIF2-F1
#
_cell.length_a   1.000
_cell.length_b   1.000
_cell.length_c   1.000
_cell.angle_alpha   90.00
_cell.angle_beta   90.00
_cell.angle_gamma   90.00
#
_symmetry.space_group_name_H-M   'P 1'
#
loop_
_entity.id
_entity.type
_entity.pdbx_description
1 polymer ?
#
loop_
_entity_poly.entity_id
_entity_poly.type
_entity_poly.pdbx_seq_one_letter_code
_entity_poly.pdbx_strand_id
1 'polypeptide(L)'
;MCKTFFVAPGYEAVNRGVWHGAGLLLAVEEGETVAIYTSDGGPSLTCVGTYLYGQLDAMTPPPGLIRDQRNDLPESLFELDTESASA
;
A
#
# COMPACT_ATOMS: atom_id res chain seq x y z
N MET A 1 5.57 4.01 -11.02
CA MET A 1 4.91 4.71 -9.89
C MET A 1 4.73 3.71 -8.73
N CYS A 2 4.62 4.15 -7.47
CA CYS A 2 4.51 3.27 -6.30
C CYS A 2 3.22 3.56 -5.51
N LYS A 3 2.56 2.52 -4.98
CA LYS A 3 1.41 2.64 -4.07
C LYS A 3 1.78 2.03 -2.72
N THR A 4 1.45 2.71 -1.63
CA THR A 4 1.77 2.24 -0.27
C THR A 4 0.51 1.92 0.53
N PHE A 5 0.58 0.85 1.31
CA PHE A 5 -0.49 0.35 2.16
C PHE A 5 0.07 -0.16 3.47
N PHE A 6 -0.69 -0.07 4.55
CA PHE A 6 -0.42 -0.85 5.76
C PHE A 6 -1.16 -2.18 5.71
N VAL A 7 -0.55 -3.24 6.22
CA VAL A 7 -1.25 -4.53 6.37
C VAL A 7 -2.21 -4.46 7.54
N ALA A 8 -3.47 -4.87 7.34
CA ALA A 8 -4.48 -4.84 8.37
C ALA A 8 -4.22 -5.90 9.46
N PRO A 9 -4.68 -5.67 10.71
CA PRO A 9 -4.67 -6.70 11.75
C PRO A 9 -5.40 -7.97 11.32
N GLY A 10 -4.82 -9.14 11.62
CA GLY A 10 -5.36 -10.44 11.21
C GLY A 10 -5.01 -10.84 9.77
N TYR A 11 -4.11 -10.12 9.12
CA TYR A 11 -3.65 -10.40 7.77
C TYR A 11 -2.13 -10.37 7.65
N GLU A 12 -1.65 -11.03 6.60
CA GLU A 12 -0.28 -10.95 6.11
C GLU A 12 -0.32 -10.72 4.59
N ALA A 13 0.68 -10.01 4.06
CA ALA A 13 0.79 -9.75 2.63
C ALA A 13 2.14 -10.26 2.11
N VAL A 14 2.14 -10.77 0.88
CA VAL A 14 3.34 -11.18 0.15
C VAL A 14 3.49 -10.34 -1.09
N ASN A 15 4.63 -9.67 -1.22
CA ASN A 15 5.03 -8.97 -2.43
C ASN A 15 6.48 -9.37 -2.74
N ARG A 16 6.74 -9.79 -3.98
CA ARG A 16 8.07 -10.25 -4.45
C ARG A 16 8.71 -11.34 -3.58
N GLY A 17 7.92 -12.16 -2.90
CA GLY A 17 8.39 -13.21 -2.00
C GLY A 17 8.75 -12.73 -0.58
N VAL A 18 8.55 -11.45 -0.27
CA VAL A 18 8.72 -10.89 1.07
C VAL A 18 7.36 -10.87 1.78
N TRP A 19 7.34 -11.38 3.01
CA TRP A 19 6.15 -11.37 3.88
C TRP A 19 6.11 -10.10 4.73
N HIS A 20 4.94 -9.45 4.75
CA HIS A 20 4.64 -8.26 5.53
C HIS A 20 3.52 -8.59 6.52
N GLY A 21 3.83 -8.53 7.81
CA GLY A 21 2.86 -8.71 8.89
C GLY A 21 2.00 -7.47 9.13
N ALA A 22 0.96 -7.64 9.96
CA ALA A 22 0.07 -6.58 10.38
C ALA A 22 0.82 -5.32 10.89
N GLY A 23 0.37 -4.15 10.45
CA GLY A 23 0.96 -2.86 10.79
C GLY A 23 2.24 -2.51 10.03
N LEU A 24 2.82 -3.43 9.26
CA LEU A 24 3.95 -3.12 8.40
C LEU A 24 3.51 -2.40 7.14
N LEU A 25 4.37 -1.50 6.65
CA LEU A 25 4.20 -0.82 5.39
C LEU A 25 4.57 -1.75 4.25
N LEU A 26 3.69 -1.85 3.27
CA LEU A 26 3.85 -2.52 2.00
C LEU A 26 3.91 -1.46 0.90
N ALA A 27 4.97 -1.48 0.09
CA ALA A 27 5.09 -0.70 -1.13
C ALA A 27 4.92 -1.64 -2.32
N VAL A 28 4.05 -1.27 -3.28
CA VAL A 28 3.81 -2.05 -4.50
C VAL A 28 4.14 -1.17 -5.70
N GLU A 29 5.07 -1.64 -6.53
CA GLU A 29 5.47 -0.97 -7.75
C GLU A 29 4.66 -1.43 -8.96
N GLU A 30 4.72 -0.64 -10.02
CA GLU A 30 4.10 -0.97 -11.29
C GLU A 30 4.65 -2.27 -11.88
N GLY A 31 3.76 -3.17 -12.30
CA GLY A 31 4.11 -4.52 -12.76
C GLY A 31 4.21 -5.56 -11.64
N GLU A 32 4.12 -5.15 -10.37
CA GLU A 32 4.15 -6.09 -9.25
C GLU A 32 2.76 -6.65 -8.91
N THR A 33 2.80 -7.73 -8.12
CA THR A 33 1.65 -8.41 -7.57
C THR A 33 1.78 -8.47 -6.05
N VAL A 34 0.65 -8.38 -5.35
CA VAL A 34 0.54 -8.67 -3.92
C VAL A 34 -0.45 -9.80 -3.71
N ALA A 35 -0.10 -10.78 -2.88
CA ALA A 35 -1.03 -11.78 -2.36
C ALA A 35 -1.33 -11.47 -0.89
N ILE A 36 -2.60 -11.53 -0.50
CA ILE A 36 -3.06 -11.23 0.86
C ILE A 36 -3.58 -12.53 1.48
N TYR A 37 -3.20 -12.77 2.73
CA TYR A 37 -3.57 -13.95 3.49
C TYR A 37 -4.19 -13.55 4.82
N THR A 38 -5.12 -14.35 5.33
CA THR A 38 -5.56 -14.26 6.73
C THR A 38 -4.50 -14.88 7.63
N SER A 39 -4.15 -14.20 8.72
CA SER A 39 -3.28 -14.71 9.79
C SER A 39 -4.10 -14.70 11.08
N ASP A 40 -4.66 -15.86 11.42
CA ASP A 40 -5.45 -16.10 12.63
C ASP A 40 -4.58 -16.54 13.82
N GLY A 41 -3.25 -16.38 13.71
CA GLY A 41 -2.28 -16.85 14.70
C GLY A 41 -2.01 -18.36 14.65
N GLY A 42 -2.63 -19.09 13.70
CA GLY A 42 -2.39 -20.49 13.44
C GLY A 42 -1.32 -20.75 12.35
N PRO A 43 -0.93 -22.02 12.13
CA PRO A 43 0.05 -22.39 11.11
C PRO A 43 -0.49 -22.35 9.67
N SER A 44 -1.77 -22.00 9.47
CA SER A 44 -2.45 -22.09 8.17
C SER A 44 -2.92 -20.72 7.71
N LEU A 45 -2.21 -20.16 6.73
CA LEU A 45 -2.59 -18.93 6.07
C LEU A 45 -3.58 -19.24 4.93
N THR A 46 -4.73 -18.57 4.92
CA THR A 46 -5.70 -18.69 3.82
C THR A 46 -5.53 -17.53 2.86
N CYS A 47 -5.30 -17.80 1.57
CA CYS A 47 -5.20 -16.76 0.55
C CYS A 47 -6.57 -16.09 0.36
N VAL A 48 -6.64 -14.79 0.64
CA VAL A 48 -7.82 -13.94 0.48
C VAL A 48 -7.93 -13.46 -0.96
N GLY A 49 -6.79 -13.16 -1.59
CA GLY A 49 -6.74 -12.70 -2.96
C GLY A 49 -5.33 -12.36 -3.42
N THR A 50 -5.18 -12.23 -4.74
CA THR A 50 -3.95 -11.83 -5.40
C THR A 50 -4.27 -10.68 -6.35
N TYR A 51 -3.59 -9.56 -6.20
CA TYR A 51 -3.90 -8.29 -6.85
C TYR A 51 -2.67 -7.77 -7.60
N LEU A 52 -2.87 -7.40 -8.86
CA LEU A 52 -1.87 -6.66 -9.64
C LEU A 52 -1.89 -5.18 -9.22
N TYR A 53 -0.77 -4.48 -9.43
CA TYR A 53 -0.67 -3.03 -9.18
C TYR A 53 -1.85 -2.22 -9.74
N GLY A 54 -2.30 -2.55 -10.96
CA GLY A 54 -3.42 -1.86 -11.62
C GLY A 54 -4.79 -2.09 -10.97
N GLN A 55 -4.94 -3.16 -10.17
CA GLN A 55 -6.18 -3.49 -9.45
C GLN A 55 -6.24 -2.88 -8.04
N LEU A 56 -5.10 -2.44 -7.51
CA LEU A 56 -5.02 -1.80 -6.20
C LEU A 56 -5.47 -0.34 -6.30
N ASP A 57 -6.45 0.04 -5.49
CA ASP A 57 -6.83 1.44 -5.29
C ASP A 57 -6.32 1.90 -3.91
N ALA A 58 -5.52 2.97 -3.88
CA ALA A 58 -5.01 3.55 -2.64
C ALA A 58 -6.12 4.19 -1.80
N MET A 59 -7.18 4.68 -2.45
CA MET A 59 -8.33 5.31 -1.81
C MET A 59 -9.30 4.28 -1.24
N THR A 60 -9.41 3.13 -1.92
CA THR A 60 -10.28 2.01 -1.56
C THR A 60 -9.49 0.69 -1.53
N PRO A 61 -8.63 0.47 -0.52
CA PRO A 61 -7.79 -0.72 -0.47
C PRO A 61 -8.63 -2.02 -0.37
N PRO A 62 -8.16 -3.12 -0.97
CA PRO A 62 -8.83 -4.42 -0.83
C PRO A 62 -8.73 -4.94 0.62
N PRO A 63 -9.54 -5.96 0.99
CA PRO A 63 -9.48 -6.58 2.31
C PRO A 63 -8.06 -7.00 2.68
N GLY A 64 -7.65 -6.67 3.91
CA GLY A 64 -6.31 -6.95 4.42
C GLY A 64 -5.29 -5.83 4.21
N LEU A 65 -5.65 -4.78 3.47
CA LEU A 65 -4.84 -3.56 3.34
C LEU A 65 -5.57 -2.34 3.94
N ILE A 66 -4.78 -1.41 4.46
CA ILE A 66 -5.22 -0.14 5.03
C ILE A 66 -4.48 0.97 4.28
N ARG A 67 -5.20 2.06 3.99
CA ARG A 67 -4.65 3.22 3.29
C ARG A 67 -3.49 3.86 4.07
N ASP A 68 -2.40 4.15 3.38
CA ASP A 68 -1.30 4.95 3.93
C ASP A 68 -1.60 6.45 3.77
N GLN A 69 -2.15 7.05 4.82
CA GLN A 69 -2.54 8.47 4.80
C GLN A 69 -1.37 9.46 4.77
N ARG A 70 -0.12 8.98 4.94
CA ARG A 70 1.05 9.86 5.00
C ARG A 70 1.49 10.38 3.63
N ASN A 71 1.13 9.67 2.56
CA ASN A 71 1.40 10.09 1.18
C ASN A 71 0.25 10.88 0.56
N ASP A 72 -0.85 11.11 1.28
CA ASP A 72 -1.97 11.96 0.85
C ASP A 72 -1.67 13.46 1.08
N LEU A 73 -0.44 13.90 0.84
CA LEU A 73 -0.14 15.34 0.90
C LEU A 73 -0.94 16.03 -0.21
N PRO A 74 -1.72 17.09 0.11
CA PRO A 74 -2.43 17.84 -0.92
C PRO A 74 -1.42 18.45 -1.89
N GLU A 75 -1.72 18.40 -3.19
CA GLU A 75 -0.87 19.00 -4.24
C GLU A 75 -0.54 20.48 -3.98
N SER A 76 -1.37 21.18 -3.19
CA SER A 76 -1.17 22.56 -2.76
C SER A 76 0.08 22.82 -1.91
N LEU A 77 0.74 21.77 -1.39
CA LEU A 77 2.03 21.91 -0.70
C LEU A 77 3.23 21.97 -1.65
N PHE A 78 3.05 21.64 -2.94
CA PHE A 78 4.12 21.65 -3.95
C PHE A 78 4.18 22.97 -4.76
N GLU A 79 3.26 23.92 -4.55
CA GLU A 79 3.20 25.23 -5.25
C GLU A 79 3.76 26.42 -4.43
N LEU A 80 4.81 26.22 -3.64
CA LEU A 80 5.53 27.32 -2.96
C LEU A 80 7.00 27.27 -3.39
N ASP A 81 7.31 27.75 -4.60
CA ASP A 81 8.63 28.34 -4.97
C ASP A 81 8.74 28.69 -6.48
N THR A 82 7.75 29.36 -7.08
CA THR A 82 7.97 30.00 -8.40
C THR A 82 7.22 31.31 -8.53
N GLU A 83 7.47 32.28 -7.64
CA GLU A 83 7.28 33.68 -8.00
C GLU A 83 8.15 34.61 -7.15
N SER A 84 9.38 34.88 -7.58
CA SER A 84 10.07 36.16 -7.35
C SER A 84 11.44 36.16 -8.04
N ALA A 85 11.44 36.40 -9.35
CA ALA A 85 12.60 36.95 -10.05
C ALA A 85 12.10 37.88 -11.16
N SER A 86 11.64 39.07 -10.77
CA SER A 86 11.46 40.21 -11.65
C SER A 86 11.45 41.50 -10.81
N ALA A 87 12.63 42.08 -10.60
CA ALA A 87 12.83 43.52 -10.46
C ALA A 87 14.30 43.85 -10.73
#